data_AF-D7G197-F1
#
_entry.id   AF-D7G197-F1
#
_cell.length_a   1.000
_cell.length_b   1.000
_cell.length_c   1.000
_cell.angle_alpha   90.00
_cell.angle_beta   90.00
_cell.angle_gamma   90.00
#
_symmetry.space_group_name_H-M   'P 1'
#
loop_
_entity.id
_entity.type
_entity.pdbx_description
1 polymer ?
#
loop_
_entity_poly.entity_id
_entity_poly.type
_entity_poly.pdbx_seq_one_letter_code
_entity_poly.pdbx_strand_id
1 'polypeptide(L)'
;MFIWGLLSTEGPQQQGLALKALSAGAIPVIVVRDWVKPFPEKVDWSSFSFTFSPDEVPQMIEVLRSLSMAETEEMQRRAIEAYWKIYGGTTNYSWISRITIEILSERLGYHRP
;
A
#
# COMPACT_ATOMS: atom_id res chain seq x y z
N MET A 1 5.93 16.37 -13.07
CA MET A 1 5.57 15.17 -13.87
C MET A 1 4.71 14.29 -12.97
N PHE A 2 3.39 14.28 -13.16
CA PHE A 2 2.46 13.61 -12.26
C PHE A 2 2.08 12.25 -12.83
N ILE A 3 2.48 11.17 -12.14
CA ILE A 3 2.18 9.80 -12.54
C ILE A 3 1.09 9.28 -11.60
N TRP A 4 -0.17 9.33 -12.02
CA TRP A 4 -1.28 8.68 -11.32
C TRP A 4 -1.52 7.30 -11.96
N GLY A 5 -1.43 6.23 -11.17
CA GLY A 5 -1.75 4.87 -11.60
C GLY A 5 -3.17 4.50 -11.18
N LEU A 6 -4.10 4.44 -12.13
CA LEU A 6 -5.47 3.97 -11.90
C LEU A 6 -5.46 2.44 -11.78
N LEU A 7 -5.84 1.93 -10.60
CA LEU A 7 -5.88 0.48 -10.34
C LEU A 7 -7.32 0.00 -10.37
N SER A 8 -7.75 -0.56 -11.50
CA SER A 8 -9.06 -1.19 -11.69
C SER A 8 -8.87 -2.60 -12.25
N THR A 9 -8.68 -3.60 -11.39
CA THR A 9 -8.85 -5.02 -11.73
C THR A 9 -9.34 -5.77 -10.50
N GLU A 10 -10.23 -6.76 -10.67
CA GLU A 10 -10.64 -7.66 -9.59
C GLU A 10 -9.64 -8.84 -9.48
N GLY A 11 -9.04 -9.04 -8.30
CA GLY A 11 -8.22 -10.22 -7.99
C GLY A 11 -6.80 -9.94 -7.43
N PRO A 12 -5.99 -11.00 -7.21
CA PRO A 12 -4.66 -10.95 -6.58
C PRO A 12 -3.65 -9.97 -7.22
N GLN A 13 -3.93 -9.53 -8.45
CA GLN A 13 -3.11 -8.61 -9.22
C GLN A 13 -3.11 -7.17 -8.66
N GLN A 14 -4.08 -6.81 -7.82
CA GLN A 14 -4.19 -5.47 -7.20
C GLN A 14 -2.97 -5.11 -6.33
N GLN A 15 -2.38 -6.09 -5.64
CA GLN A 15 -1.29 -5.85 -4.70
C GLN A 15 0.00 -5.41 -5.40
N GLY A 16 0.29 -5.95 -6.58
CA GLY A 16 1.52 -5.65 -7.31
C GLY A 16 1.54 -4.25 -7.92
N LEU A 17 0.38 -3.68 -8.26
CA LEU A 17 0.32 -2.35 -8.86
C LEU A 17 0.36 -1.23 -7.82
N ALA A 18 -0.28 -1.42 -6.66
CA ALA A 18 -0.12 -0.51 -5.53
C ALA A 18 1.34 -0.44 -5.08
N LEU A 19 2.03 -1.59 -5.06
CA LEU A 19 3.46 -1.66 -4.77
C LEU A 19 4.31 -0.85 -5.76
N LYS A 20 4.04 -0.98 -7.07
CA LYS A 20 4.74 -0.22 -8.11
C LYS A 20 4.53 1.29 -7.92
N ALA A 21 3.31 1.72 -7.61
CA ALA A 21 3.01 3.12 -7.33
C ALA A 21 3.82 3.63 -6.12
N LEU A 22 3.82 2.88 -5.01
CA LEU A 22 4.58 3.23 -3.81
C LEU A 22 6.10 3.28 -4.08
N SER A 23 6.65 2.32 -4.83
CA SER A 23 8.09 2.31 -5.18
C SER A 23 8.51 3.49 -6.05
N ALA A 24 7.58 4.06 -6.81
CA ALA A 24 7.80 5.24 -7.64
C ALA A 24 7.60 6.56 -6.86
N GLY A 25 7.26 6.49 -5.57
CA GLY A 25 6.89 7.66 -4.76
C GLY A 25 5.55 8.28 -5.16
N ALA A 26 4.72 7.55 -5.90
CA ALA A 26 3.38 8.00 -6.28
C ALA A 26 2.38 7.77 -5.15
N ILE A 27 1.38 8.65 -5.07
CA ILE A 27 0.22 8.48 -4.18
C ILE A 27 -0.73 7.48 -4.86
N PRO A 28 -1.01 6.32 -4.26
CA PRO A 28 -1.95 5.36 -4.84
C PRO A 28 -3.38 5.92 -4.83
N VAL A 29 -4.06 5.82 -5.97
CA VAL A 29 -5.50 6.06 -6.10
C VAL A 29 -6.15 4.76 -6.54
N ILE A 30 -7.00 4.23 -5.69
CA ILE A 30 -7.46 2.85 -5.77
C ILE A 30 -8.97 2.88 -5.97
N VAL A 31 -9.45 2.31 -7.06
CA VAL A 31 -10.88 2.28 -7.39
C VAL A 31 -11.38 0.84 -7.31
N VAL A 32 -12.13 0.53 -6.25
CA VAL A 32 -12.48 -0.85 -5.89
C VAL A 32 -13.62 -0.86 -4.86
N ARG A 33 -14.47 -1.90 -4.87
CA ARG A 33 -15.55 -2.05 -3.88
C ARG A 33 -15.02 -2.54 -2.53
N ASP A 34 -14.36 -3.70 -2.52
CA ASP A 34 -13.99 -4.40 -1.28
C ASP A 34 -12.50 -4.75 -1.21
N TRP A 35 -11.63 -3.73 -1.22
CA TRP A 35 -10.19 -3.98 -1.17
C TRP A 35 -9.67 -4.16 0.26
N VAL A 36 -9.12 -5.34 0.50
CA VAL A 36 -8.37 -5.65 1.71
C VAL A 36 -6.96 -5.07 1.57
N LYS A 37 -6.71 -3.98 2.29
CA LYS A 37 -5.40 -3.32 2.39
C LYS A 37 -4.34 -4.32 2.90
N PRO A 38 -3.15 -4.39 2.29
CA PRO A 38 -2.04 -5.16 2.83
C PRO A 38 -1.54 -4.61 4.16
N PHE A 39 -1.34 -5.48 5.16
CA PHE A 39 -0.76 -5.15 6.48
C PHE A 39 -1.42 -3.94 7.17
N PRO A 40 -2.76 -3.89 7.29
CA PRO A 40 -3.47 -2.75 7.87
C PRO A 40 -3.09 -2.50 9.33
N GLU A 41 -2.58 -3.52 10.03
CA GLU A 41 -2.06 -3.43 11.40
C GLU A 41 -0.70 -2.72 11.50
N LYS A 42 0.02 -2.57 10.39
CA LYS A 42 1.38 -1.98 10.36
C LYS A 42 1.41 -0.61 9.70
N VAL A 43 0.47 -0.35 8.79
CA VAL A 43 0.50 0.82 7.92
C VAL A 43 -0.89 1.41 7.77
N ASP A 44 -1.02 2.69 8.10
CA ASP A 44 -2.24 3.46 7.85
C ASP A 44 -2.27 3.97 6.40
N TRP A 45 -2.90 3.17 5.53
CA TRP A 45 -3.10 3.51 4.12
C TRP A 45 -3.88 4.82 3.91
N SER A 46 -4.74 5.23 4.85
CA SER A 46 -5.52 6.47 4.69
C SER A 46 -4.63 7.71 4.72
N SER A 47 -3.42 7.60 5.29
CA SER A 47 -2.48 8.71 5.41
C SER A 47 -1.69 9.03 4.14
N PHE A 48 -1.71 8.14 3.13
CA PHE A 48 -0.93 8.28 1.89
C PHE A 48 -1.59 7.71 0.63
N SER A 49 -2.85 7.28 0.70
CA SER A 49 -3.59 6.76 -0.46
C SER A 49 -5.04 7.15 -0.41
N PHE A 50 -5.67 7.18 -1.58
CA PHE A 50 -7.11 7.34 -1.71
C PHE A 50 -7.76 6.04 -2.17
N THR A 51 -8.90 5.71 -1.58
CA THR A 51 -9.72 4.57 -2.00
C THR A 51 -11.12 5.09 -2.33
N PHE A 52 -11.61 4.75 -3.51
CA PHE A 52 -12.93 5.12 -4.00
C PHE A 52 -13.64 3.84 -4.45
N SER A 53 -14.93 3.74 -4.19
CA SER A 53 -15.77 2.78 -4.90
C SER A 53 -15.94 3.22 -6.37
N PRO A 54 -16.27 2.29 -7.29
CA PRO A 54 -16.53 2.65 -8.69
C PRO A 54 -17.59 3.74 -8.86
N ASP A 55 -18.54 3.81 -7.92
CA ASP A 55 -19.64 4.78 -7.94
C ASP A 55 -19.17 6.19 -7.51
N GLU A 56 -18.01 6.31 -6.86
CA GLU A 56 -17.41 7.57 -6.37
C GLU A 56 -16.38 8.18 -7.35
N VAL A 57 -16.10 7.50 -8.47
CA VAL A 57 -15.15 7.98 -9.51
C VAL A 57 -15.42 9.42 -9.98
N PRO A 58 -16.68 9.89 -10.12
CA PRO A 58 -16.94 11.29 -10.47
C PRO A 58 -16.40 12.28 -9.42
N GLN A 59 -16.52 11.94 -8.14
CA GLN A 59 -16.12 12.79 -7.00
C GLN A 59 -14.60 12.72 -6.77
N MET A 60 -13.97 11.59 -7.11
CA MET A 60 -12.53 11.39 -7.01
C MET A 60 -11.74 12.52 -7.66
N ILE A 61 -12.14 12.99 -8.84
CA ILE A 61 -11.40 14.05 -9.55
C ILE A 61 -11.39 15.37 -8.77
N GLU A 62 -12.49 15.70 -8.10
CA GLU A 62 -12.59 16.92 -7.29
C GLU A 62 -11.72 16.82 -6.04
N VAL A 63 -11.76 15.67 -5.35
CA VAL A 63 -10.92 15.39 -4.17
C VAL A 63 -9.44 15.46 -4.52
N LEU A 64 -9.02 14.86 -5.63
CA LEU A 64 -7.62 14.88 -6.04
C LEU A 64 -7.16 16.29 -6.45
N ARG A 65 -8.06 17.12 -6.99
CA ARG A 65 -7.76 18.52 -7.35
C ARG A 65 -7.75 19.46 -6.15
N SER A 66 -8.43 19.12 -5.06
CA SER A 66 -8.44 19.96 -3.86
C SER A 66 -7.16 19.88 -3.04
N LEU A 67 -6.29 18.90 -3.32
CA LEU A 67 -5.01 18.77 -2.63
C LEU A 67 -4.06 19.90 -3.00
N SER A 68 -3.54 20.57 -1.98
CA SER A 68 -2.41 21.47 -2.13
C SER A 68 -1.12 20.70 -2.45
N MET A 69 -0.12 21.42 -2.96
CA MET A 69 1.20 20.83 -3.20
C MET A 69 1.83 20.29 -1.91
N ALA A 70 1.70 21.02 -0.80
CA ALA A 70 2.27 20.61 0.49
C ALA A 70 1.62 19.31 1.01
N GLU A 71 0.29 19.18 0.88
CA GLU A 71 -0.42 17.93 1.22
C GLU A 71 0.04 16.79 0.33
N THR A 72 0.20 17.05 -0.98
CA THR A 72 0.67 16.06 -1.95
C THR A 72 2.09 15.56 -1.60
N GLU A 73 3.02 16.47 -1.32
CA GLU A 73 4.40 16.13 -0.94
C GLU A 73 4.46 15.32 0.35
N GLU A 74 3.65 15.68 1.35
CA GLU A 74 3.58 14.96 2.61
C GLU A 74 3.00 13.54 2.42
N MET A 75 1.97 13.39 1.59
CA MET A 75 1.43 12.07 1.24
C MET A 75 2.45 11.22 0.48
N GLN A 76 3.22 11.80 -0.45
CA GLN A 76 4.29 11.11 -1.17
C GLN A 76 5.40 10.64 -0.22
N ARG A 77 5.82 11.50 0.73
CA ARG A 77 6.80 11.13 1.76
C ARG A 77 6.31 9.92 2.56
N ARG A 78 5.06 9.95 3.01
CA ARG A 78 4.44 8.84 3.75
C ARG A 78 4.31 7.57 2.91
N ALA A 79 3.99 7.68 1.62
CA ALA A 79 3.94 6.55 0.70
C ALA A 79 5.30 5.85 0.57
N ILE A 80 6.38 6.62 0.45
CA ILE A 80 7.76 6.10 0.41
C ILE A 80 8.14 5.47 1.75
N GLU A 81 7.80 6.09 2.88
CA GLU A 81 8.05 5.51 4.20
C GLU A 81 7.27 4.21 4.42
N ALA A 82 6.01 4.15 3.99
CA ALA A 82 5.21 2.94 4.00
C ALA A 82 5.84 1.85 3.13
N TYR A 83 6.34 2.20 1.94
CA TYR A 83 7.09 1.27 1.09
C TYR A 83 8.30 0.69 1.82
N TRP A 84 9.13 1.53 2.45
CA TRP A 84 10.30 1.06 3.19
C TRP A 84 9.92 0.27 4.46
N LYS A 85 8.84 0.63 5.14
CA LYS A 85 8.34 -0.14 6.29
C LYS A 85 7.86 -1.54 5.90
N ILE A 86 7.18 -1.66 4.76
CA ILE A 86 6.65 -2.95 4.30
C ILE A 86 7.73 -3.78 3.58
N TYR A 87 8.61 -3.15 2.79
CA TYR A 87 9.51 -3.84 1.86
C TYR A 87 10.99 -3.45 1.96
N GLY A 88 11.29 -2.33 2.60
CA GLY A 88 12.63 -1.78 2.75
C GLY A 88 13.57 -2.55 3.66
N GLY A 89 13.01 -3.41 4.52
CA GLY A 89 13.79 -4.25 5.42
C GLY A 89 14.60 -5.35 4.74
N THR A 90 14.38 -5.64 3.46
CA THR A 90 15.03 -6.79 2.84
C THR A 90 15.15 -6.67 1.31
N THR A 91 16.38 -6.53 0.82
CA THR A 91 16.79 -6.90 -0.56
C THR A 91 16.72 -8.43 -0.77
N ASN A 92 15.82 -9.13 -0.09
CA ASN A 92 15.63 -10.56 -0.18
C ASN A 92 14.20 -10.86 0.27
N TYR A 93 13.55 -11.93 -0.16
CA TYR A 93 12.21 -12.34 0.29
C TYR A 93 12.15 -12.76 1.78
N SER A 94 13.11 -12.30 2.58
CA SER A 94 13.44 -12.72 3.93
C SER A 94 12.36 -12.36 4.95
N TRP A 95 11.62 -11.24 4.81
CA TRP A 95 10.62 -10.88 5.82
C TRP A 95 9.35 -11.75 5.75
N ILE A 96 8.86 -12.08 4.55
CA ILE A 96 7.75 -13.05 4.37
C ILE A 96 8.20 -14.41 4.88
N SER A 97 9.41 -14.84 4.51
CA SER A 97 9.99 -16.09 5.01
C SER A 97 10.13 -16.08 6.53
N ARG A 98 10.51 -14.95 7.14
CA ARG A 98 10.71 -14.82 8.58
C ARG A 98 9.38 -14.85 9.34
N ILE A 99 8.37 -14.12 8.88
CA ILE A 99 7.02 -14.19 9.47
C ILE A 99 6.42 -15.59 9.29
N THR A 100 6.61 -16.20 8.11
CA THR A 100 6.16 -17.58 7.88
C THR A 100 6.86 -18.54 8.83
N ILE A 101 8.18 -18.42 9.02
CA ILE A 101 8.92 -19.24 9.97
C ILE A 101 8.48 -18.97 11.41
N GLU A 102 8.21 -17.73 11.78
CA GLU A 102 7.75 -17.36 13.13
C GLU A 102 6.40 -18.01 13.44
N ILE A 103 5.41 -17.86 12.55
CA ILE A 103 4.10 -18.50 12.67
C ILE A 103 4.22 -20.04 12.69
N LEU A 104 5.07 -20.62 11.85
CA LEU A 104 5.27 -22.06 11.83
C LEU A 104 5.98 -22.57 13.09
N SER A 105 6.95 -21.82 13.61
CA SER A 105 7.70 -22.19 14.83
C SER A 105 6.81 -22.15 16.05
N GLU A 106 5.93 -21.15 16.16
CA GLU A 106 4.91 -21.07 17.21
C GLU A 106 3.95 -22.26 17.15
N ARG A 107 3.48 -22.62 15.96
CA ARG A 107 2.55 -23.75 15.77
C ARG A 107 3.19 -25.11 16.03
N LEU A 108 4.48 -25.25 15.75
CA LEU A 108 5.23 -26.49 15.97
C LEU A 108 5.81 -26.60 17.39
N GLY A 109 5.59 -25.59 18.25
CA GLY A 109 6.13 -25.58 19.62
C GLY A 109 7.66 -25.47 19.66
N TYR A 110 8.28 -24.94 18.61
CA TYR A 110 9.73 -24.77 18.55
C TYR A 110 10.14 -23.51 19.30
N HIS A 111 10.50 -23.67 20.57
CA HIS A 111 11.15 -22.63 21.35
C HIS A 111 12.67 -22.76 21.20
N ARG A 112 13.32 -21.76 20.61
CA ARG A 112 14.78 -21.71 20.58
C ARG A 112 15.28 -21.55 22.04
N PRO A 113 16.25 -22.36 22.50
CA PRO A 113 16.86 -22.19 23.82
C PRO A 113 17.56 -20.83 23.96
#